data_AF-A0A543I2U7-F1
#
_entry.id   AF-A0A543I2U7-F1
#
_cell.length_a   1.000
_cell.length_b   1.000
_cell.length_c   1.000
_cell.angle_alpha   90.00
_cell.angle_beta   90.00
_cell.angle_gamma   90.00
#
_symmetry.space_group_name_H-M   'P 1'
#
loop_
_entity.id
_entity.type
_entity.pdbx_description
1 polymer ?
#
loop_
_entity_poly.entity_id
_entity_poly.type
_entity_poly.pdbx_seq_one_letter_code
_entity_poly.pdbx_strand_id
1 'polypeptide(L)'
;MARRTTPASTRRHAAAGSGLAVVMLLGTLTACGTSPAPPSSASAVTATADAVGPDASVTTATRSVTSAGQASTEPAHADVQGECERTLTAYPVLEPGAKGPAVRALQCFLDDADYGPVIVDGVYGRQTRAAVARVESGFEGAPPHPGRIDRGMWVLLISRALGTATLREGATGPEVTTLQRALRAAGGTLEVDGVFGPQTRRAVTQFQKANSITADGVVGEETYFFLKSGGVTTRG
;
A
#
# COMPACT_ATOMS: atom_id res chain seq x y z
N MET A 1 -49.41 55.64 -45.53
CA MET A 1 -49.62 55.23 -44.13
C MET A 1 -48.28 54.68 -43.60
N ALA A 2 -47.41 55.53 -43.04
CA ALA A 2 -47.09 55.65 -41.59
C ALA A 2 -46.45 54.34 -41.00
N ARG A 3 -45.12 54.19 -41.01
CA ARG A 3 -44.11 54.52 -39.95
C ARG A 3 -44.30 53.82 -38.59
N ARG A 4 -43.25 53.10 -38.15
CA ARG A 4 -42.65 52.97 -36.78
C ARG A 4 -41.43 52.04 -36.89
N THR A 5 -40.17 52.48 -37.08
CA THR A 5 -39.14 52.95 -36.11
C THR A 5 -38.99 52.15 -34.80
N THR A 6 -37.90 51.36 -34.72
CA THR A 6 -36.84 51.14 -33.67
C THR A 6 -37.13 51.47 -32.17
N PRO A 7 -36.43 50.86 -31.16
CA PRO A 7 -34.95 50.88 -31.04
C PRO A 7 -34.23 49.70 -30.34
N ALA A 8 -32.90 49.77 -30.45
CA ALA A 8 -31.89 49.06 -29.66
C ALA A 8 -31.88 49.48 -28.17
N SER A 9 -31.41 48.59 -27.29
CA SER A 9 -31.11 48.88 -25.88
C SER A 9 -29.79 48.23 -25.48
N THR A 10 -28.74 49.06 -25.47
CA THR A 10 -27.48 48.84 -24.77
C THR A 10 -27.70 49.05 -23.27
N ARG A 11 -27.23 48.13 -22.41
CA ARG A 11 -26.76 48.50 -21.06
C ARG A 11 -25.62 47.58 -20.61
N ARG A 12 -24.47 48.21 -20.40
CA ARG A 12 -23.33 47.74 -19.60
C ARG A 12 -23.73 47.70 -18.12
N HIS A 13 -23.07 46.85 -17.34
CA HIS A 13 -22.67 46.94 -15.92
C HIS A 13 -22.28 45.50 -15.51
N ALA A 14 -21.30 45.17 -14.67
CA ALA A 14 -20.17 45.84 -14.05
C ALA A 14 -19.40 44.69 -13.35
N ALA A 15 -18.11 44.85 -13.13
CA ALA A 15 -17.28 43.92 -12.37
C ALA A 15 -17.62 43.93 -10.87
N ALA A 16 -17.56 42.76 -10.23
CA ALA A 16 -17.29 42.52 -8.81
C ALA A 16 -17.05 40.99 -8.70
N GLY A 17 -15.93 40.46 -8.23
CA GLY A 17 -15.16 40.89 -7.07
C GLY A 17 -15.58 40.06 -5.85
N SER A 18 -15.48 38.72 -5.91
CA SER A 18 -15.70 37.85 -4.74
C SER A 18 -14.37 37.55 -4.07
N GLY A 19 -13.98 38.45 -3.16
CA GLY A 19 -12.98 38.17 -2.14
C GLY A 19 -13.57 37.22 -1.10
N LEU A 20 -12.92 36.07 -0.92
CA LEU A 20 -13.15 35.17 0.21
C LEU A 20 -12.59 35.85 1.47
N ALA A 21 -13.49 36.32 2.33
CA ALA A 21 -13.15 36.81 3.67
C ALA A 21 -12.83 35.60 4.57
N VAL A 22 -11.55 35.49 4.96
CA VAL A 22 -11.08 34.63 6.05
C VAL A 22 -11.54 35.25 7.36
N VAL A 23 -12.52 34.64 8.02
CA VAL A 23 -12.94 35.00 9.37
C VAL A 23 -11.93 34.38 10.35
N MET A 24 -10.94 35.16 10.75
CA MET A 24 -10.07 34.90 11.89
C MET A 24 -10.87 35.11 13.19
N LEU A 25 -11.34 34.02 13.80
CA LEU A 25 -11.80 34.05 15.18
C LEU A 25 -10.60 34.18 16.13
N LEU A 26 -10.46 35.35 16.75
CA LEU A 26 -9.60 35.59 17.90
C LEU A 26 -10.23 34.94 19.14
N GLY A 27 -9.78 33.72 19.46
CA GLY A 27 -10.02 33.08 20.75
C GLY A 27 -9.06 33.64 21.81
N THR A 28 -9.62 34.16 22.90
CA THR A 28 -8.91 34.70 24.06
C THR A 28 -8.13 33.60 24.80
N LEU A 29 -6.81 33.77 24.90
CA LEU A 29 -5.94 32.97 25.76
C LEU A 29 -6.22 33.28 27.24
N THR A 30 -6.72 32.29 27.98
CA THR A 30 -6.63 32.24 29.44
C THR A 30 -5.75 31.05 29.80
N ALA A 31 -4.53 31.35 30.24
CA ALA A 31 -3.62 30.38 30.83
C ALA A 31 -3.58 30.58 32.34
N CYS A 32 -3.84 29.52 33.12
CA CYS A 32 -3.20 29.26 34.41
C CYS A 32 -3.58 27.86 34.94
N GLY A 33 -2.59 27.09 35.44
CA GLY A 33 -2.85 26.08 36.47
C GLY A 33 -2.33 24.64 36.26
N THR A 34 -1.07 24.42 36.65
CA THR A 34 -0.61 23.34 37.58
C THR A 34 -0.74 21.83 37.20
N SER A 35 0.40 21.22 36.80
CA SER A 35 1.15 20.03 37.34
C SER A 35 0.40 18.93 38.17
N PRO A 36 0.86 17.64 38.29
CA PRO A 36 2.15 17.03 37.90
C PRO A 36 2.08 15.61 37.23
N ALA A 37 3.26 15.12 36.84
CA ALA A 37 3.61 13.84 36.21
C ALA A 37 3.31 12.56 37.02
N PRO A 38 3.20 11.38 36.38
CA PRO A 38 3.41 10.09 37.02
C PRO A 38 4.89 9.63 36.94
N PRO A 39 5.40 8.89 37.94
CA PRO A 39 6.80 8.46 37.98
C PRO A 39 7.10 7.28 37.05
N SER A 40 8.24 7.36 36.38
CA SER A 40 9.01 6.20 35.93
C SER A 40 9.47 5.38 37.14
N SER A 41 9.30 4.07 37.09
CA SER A 41 10.14 3.12 37.83
C SER A 41 10.17 1.80 37.07
N ALA A 42 11.19 1.66 36.23
CA ALA A 42 11.75 0.37 35.89
C ALA A 42 12.48 -0.18 37.13
N SER A 43 12.34 -1.47 37.40
CA SER A 43 13.28 -2.19 38.26
C SER A 43 13.51 -3.58 37.68
N ALA A 44 14.79 -3.89 37.58
CA ALA A 44 15.38 -4.97 36.83
C ALA A 44 15.08 -6.33 37.44
N VAL A 45 14.86 -7.30 36.56
CA VAL A 45 14.98 -8.73 36.85
C VAL A 45 16.44 -9.06 37.09
N THR A 46 16.74 -9.56 38.29
CA THR A 46 18.01 -10.20 38.65
C THR A 46 18.09 -11.56 37.96
N ALA A 47 18.93 -11.67 36.94
CA ALA A 47 19.37 -12.95 36.39
C ALA A 47 20.68 -13.35 37.06
N THR A 48 20.63 -14.38 37.90
CA THR A 48 21.82 -15.09 38.40
C THR A 48 22.35 -15.99 37.29
N ALA A 49 23.51 -15.64 36.75
CA ALA A 49 24.32 -16.52 35.92
C ALA A 49 25.24 -17.32 36.83
N ASP A 50 25.08 -18.65 36.84
CA ASP A 50 26.02 -19.60 37.40
C ASP A 50 26.61 -20.39 36.22
N ALA A 51 27.93 -20.54 36.21
CA ALA A 51 28.72 -21.14 35.16
C ALA A 51 29.57 -22.26 35.75
N VAL A 52 29.49 -23.49 35.23
CA VAL A 52 30.58 -24.49 35.19
C VAL A 52 30.31 -25.48 34.02
N GLY A 53 31.29 -25.64 33.11
CA GLY A 53 31.30 -26.59 31.97
C GLY A 53 31.72 -28.02 32.36
N PRO A 54 32.60 -28.72 31.60
CA PRO A 54 32.74 -28.94 30.15
C PRO A 54 32.64 -30.46 29.79
N ASP A 55 32.62 -30.82 28.50
CA ASP A 55 33.52 -31.81 27.82
C ASP A 55 32.92 -32.42 26.53
N ALA A 56 33.82 -32.85 25.64
CA ALA A 56 33.71 -33.88 24.62
C ALA A 56 32.92 -33.66 23.31
N SER A 57 33.69 -33.29 22.28
CA SER A 57 34.02 -34.09 21.06
C SER A 57 32.93 -34.77 20.22
N VAL A 58 33.26 -34.92 18.92
CA VAL A 58 32.70 -35.82 17.86
C VAL A 58 31.68 -35.11 16.93
N THR A 59 31.73 -35.12 15.60
CA THR A 59 32.67 -35.60 14.56
C THR A 59 32.23 -34.98 13.22
N THR A 60 33.21 -34.74 12.36
CA THR A 60 33.11 -34.43 10.93
C THR A 60 32.22 -35.40 10.14
N ALA A 61 31.34 -34.89 9.29
CA ALA A 61 30.84 -35.63 8.14
C ALA A 61 30.50 -34.68 6.98
N THR A 62 31.53 -34.35 6.20
CA THR A 62 31.39 -33.87 4.83
C THR A 62 30.79 -34.98 3.97
N ARG A 63 29.62 -34.76 3.37
CA ARG A 63 29.21 -35.48 2.16
C ARG A 63 28.69 -34.51 1.12
N SER A 64 29.58 -34.21 0.19
CA SER A 64 29.24 -33.76 -1.16
C SER A 64 28.50 -34.89 -1.87
N VAL A 65 27.31 -34.62 -2.38
CA VAL A 65 26.69 -35.42 -3.44
C VAL A 65 26.49 -34.50 -4.63
N THR A 66 27.31 -34.72 -5.64
CA THR A 66 27.10 -34.27 -7.02
C THR A 66 26.29 -35.33 -7.74
N SER A 67 25.19 -34.95 -8.40
CA SER A 67 24.70 -35.56 -9.66
C SER A 67 23.37 -34.87 -10.02
N ALA A 68 23.35 -33.94 -10.96
CA ALA A 68 23.20 -34.12 -12.41
C ALA A 68 21.73 -34.20 -12.87
N GLY A 69 21.38 -33.24 -13.73
CA GLY A 69 20.44 -33.43 -14.83
C GLY A 69 18.96 -33.26 -14.51
N GLN A 70 18.41 -32.09 -14.84
CA GLN A 70 17.05 -32.03 -15.37
C GLN A 70 16.97 -30.99 -16.49
N ALA A 71 16.81 -31.53 -17.69
CA ALA A 71 16.47 -30.82 -18.91
C ALA A 71 15.03 -30.29 -18.81
N SER A 72 14.82 -29.11 -19.38
CA SER A 72 13.53 -28.46 -19.59
C SER A 72 12.53 -29.36 -20.30
N THR A 73 11.30 -29.47 -19.79
CA THR A 73 10.04 -29.45 -20.58
C THR A 73 8.84 -29.23 -19.62
N GLU A 74 7.98 -28.26 -19.96
CA GLU A 74 6.58 -28.01 -19.52
C GLU A 74 6.24 -27.29 -18.19
N PRO A 75 5.11 -26.53 -18.17
CA PRO A 75 4.78 -25.53 -17.16
C PRO A 75 4.05 -26.15 -15.97
N ALA A 76 4.60 -25.99 -14.78
CA ALA A 76 3.95 -26.37 -13.53
C ALA A 76 4.51 -25.51 -12.38
N HIS A 77 3.91 -24.34 -12.18
CA HIS A 77 3.93 -23.70 -10.85
C HIS A 77 2.67 -24.15 -10.11
N ALA A 78 2.67 -25.41 -9.71
CA ALA A 78 1.75 -25.95 -8.72
C ALA A 78 2.57 -26.78 -7.72
N ASP A 79 2.36 -26.48 -6.44
CA ASP A 79 2.85 -27.18 -5.25
C ASP A 79 4.33 -27.02 -4.84
N VAL A 80 4.60 -25.88 -4.19
CA VAL A 80 5.31 -25.90 -2.89
C VAL A 80 4.42 -25.21 -1.87
N GLN A 81 4.18 -25.91 -0.76
CA GLN A 81 3.47 -25.42 0.41
C GLN A 81 4.11 -24.13 0.93
N GLY A 82 3.29 -23.09 1.16
CA GLY A 82 3.61 -22.09 2.17
C GLY A 82 4.50 -20.91 1.77
N GLU A 83 5.05 -20.83 0.55
CA GLU A 83 5.80 -19.63 0.16
C GLU A 83 4.86 -18.44 -0.05
N CYS A 84 5.31 -17.26 0.35
CA CYS A 84 4.53 -16.03 0.30
C CYS A 84 4.19 -15.59 -1.14
N GLU A 85 3.19 -16.24 -1.74
CA GLU A 85 2.66 -15.93 -3.06
C GLU A 85 1.96 -14.56 -3.01
N ARG A 86 2.65 -13.55 -3.55
CA ARG A 86 2.19 -12.16 -3.56
C ARG A 86 1.42 -11.80 -4.81
N THR A 87 1.56 -12.60 -5.87
CA THR A 87 0.96 -12.31 -7.17
C THR A 87 -0.35 -13.09 -7.31
N LEU A 88 -1.47 -12.39 -7.11
CA LEU A 88 -2.81 -12.96 -7.29
C LEU A 88 -3.38 -12.64 -8.67
N THR A 89 -4.22 -13.52 -9.22
CA THR A 89 -5.00 -13.24 -10.45
C THR A 89 -5.89 -12.01 -10.29
N ALA A 90 -6.43 -11.81 -9.08
CA ALA A 90 -7.12 -10.59 -8.66
C ALA A 90 -6.91 -10.40 -7.15
N TYR A 91 -7.01 -9.16 -6.68
CA TYR A 91 -6.95 -8.81 -5.25
C TYR A 91 -8.38 -8.59 -4.73
N PRO A 92 -9.02 -9.61 -4.12
CA PRO A 92 -10.40 -9.51 -3.68
C PRO A 92 -10.51 -8.66 -2.41
N VAL A 93 -11.71 -8.16 -2.13
CA VAL A 93 -12.01 -7.60 -0.82
C VAL A 93 -11.88 -8.70 0.25
N LEU A 94 -11.14 -8.44 1.31
CA LEU A 94 -11.04 -9.33 2.47
C LEU A 94 -11.64 -8.70 3.72
N GLU A 95 -12.25 -9.53 4.55
CA GLU A 95 -12.84 -9.14 5.83
C GLU A 95 -12.35 -10.06 6.95
N PRO A 96 -12.42 -9.63 8.22
CA PRO A 96 -12.04 -10.44 9.36
C PRO A 96 -12.77 -11.80 9.36
N GLY A 97 -11.99 -12.89 9.43
CA GLY A 97 -12.51 -14.26 9.33
C GLY A 97 -12.42 -14.89 7.94
N ALA A 98 -12.08 -14.11 6.90
CA ALA A 98 -11.75 -14.64 5.57
C ALA A 98 -10.62 -15.68 5.65
N LYS A 99 -10.61 -16.61 4.68
CA LYS A 99 -9.58 -17.65 4.58
C LYS A 99 -9.16 -17.86 3.12
N GLY A 100 -7.94 -18.36 2.93
CA GLY A 100 -7.46 -18.83 1.63
C GLY A 100 -6.21 -18.11 1.13
N PRO A 101 -5.86 -18.28 -0.15
CA PRO A 101 -4.58 -17.82 -0.70
C PRO A 101 -4.45 -16.29 -0.68
N ALA A 102 -5.54 -15.55 -0.87
CA ALA A 102 -5.52 -14.09 -0.78
C ALA A 102 -5.19 -13.60 0.63
N VAL A 103 -5.64 -14.31 1.67
CA VAL A 103 -5.30 -13.98 3.06
C VAL A 103 -3.83 -14.28 3.35
N ARG A 104 -3.27 -15.37 2.79
CA ARG A 104 -1.83 -15.64 2.87
C ARG A 104 -1.03 -14.50 2.23
N ALA A 105 -1.43 -14.05 1.05
CA ALA A 105 -0.78 -12.92 0.39
C ALA A 105 -0.83 -11.65 1.26
N LEU A 106 -1.99 -11.32 1.84
CA LEU A 106 -2.14 -10.22 2.79
C LEU A 106 -1.14 -10.33 3.95
N GLN A 107 -1.08 -11.51 4.59
CA GLN A 107 -0.19 -11.76 5.72
C GLN A 107 1.28 -11.55 5.32
N CYS A 108 1.67 -11.97 4.12
CA CYS A 108 3.01 -11.73 3.59
C CYS A 108 3.31 -10.26 3.38
N PHE A 109 2.39 -9.48 2.79
CA PHE A 109 2.59 -8.03 2.65
C PHE A 109 2.66 -7.30 4.00
N LEU A 110 1.92 -7.77 5.01
CA LEU A 110 1.98 -7.20 6.36
C LEU A 110 3.31 -7.51 7.04
N ASP A 111 3.86 -8.71 6.85
CA ASP A 111 5.15 -9.11 7.40
C ASP A 111 6.31 -8.36 6.71
N ASP A 112 6.29 -8.26 5.37
CA ASP A 112 7.28 -7.49 4.60
C ASP A 112 7.33 -6.00 4.93
N ALA A 113 6.21 -5.46 5.41
CA ALA A 113 6.07 -4.07 5.79
C ALA A 113 6.24 -3.85 7.30
N ASP A 114 6.75 -4.86 8.03
CA ASP A 114 7.04 -4.82 9.46
C ASP A 114 5.82 -4.50 10.35
N TYR A 115 4.60 -4.80 9.88
CA TYR A 115 3.38 -4.68 10.70
C TYR A 115 3.14 -5.92 11.59
N GLY A 116 3.99 -6.93 11.46
CA GLY A 116 3.97 -8.21 12.20
C GLY A 116 4.67 -8.22 13.56
N PRO A 117 4.75 -9.38 14.25
CA PRO A 117 4.72 -10.72 13.67
C PRO A 117 3.31 -11.17 13.23
N VAL A 118 3.20 -11.67 12.00
CA VAL A 118 1.97 -12.28 11.46
C VAL A 118 2.25 -13.73 11.07
N ILE A 119 1.40 -14.66 11.50
CA ILE A 119 1.46 -16.04 11.00
C ILE A 119 0.84 -16.10 9.60
N VAL A 120 1.57 -16.67 8.63
CA VAL A 120 1.11 -16.88 7.25
C VAL A 120 0.34 -18.21 7.13
N ASP A 121 -0.81 -18.29 7.80
CA ASP A 121 -1.68 -19.47 7.82
C ASP A 121 -2.87 -19.39 6.84
N GLY A 122 -3.06 -18.24 6.20
CA GLY A 122 -4.20 -18.00 5.32
C GLY A 122 -5.51 -17.80 6.05
N VAL A 123 -5.49 -17.44 7.32
CA VAL A 123 -6.67 -17.16 8.13
C VAL A 123 -6.62 -15.72 8.64
N TYR A 124 -7.67 -14.93 8.35
CA TYR A 124 -7.77 -13.54 8.81
C TYR A 124 -8.25 -13.51 10.28
N GLY A 125 -7.38 -14.02 11.15
CA GLY A 125 -7.56 -14.17 12.58
C GLY A 125 -7.10 -12.95 13.38
N ARG A 126 -6.90 -13.14 14.69
CA ARG A 126 -6.58 -12.05 15.63
C ARG A 126 -5.26 -11.34 15.30
N GLN A 127 -4.21 -12.06 14.92
CA GLN A 127 -2.91 -11.46 14.61
C GLN A 127 -2.95 -10.62 13.34
N THR A 128 -3.52 -11.15 12.26
CA THR A 128 -3.71 -10.39 11.02
C THR A 128 -4.60 -9.16 11.24
N ARG A 129 -5.65 -9.25 12.08
CA ARG A 129 -6.46 -8.08 12.47
C ARG A 129 -5.65 -7.03 13.23
N ALA A 130 -4.80 -7.45 14.17
CA ALA A 130 -3.95 -6.53 14.90
C ALA A 130 -2.93 -5.84 13.97
N ALA A 131 -2.32 -6.57 13.04
CA ALA A 131 -1.41 -6.00 12.05
C ALA A 131 -2.12 -4.99 11.13
N VAL A 132 -3.33 -5.31 10.66
CA VAL A 132 -4.13 -4.38 9.85
C VAL A 132 -4.54 -3.15 10.65
N ALA A 133 -4.91 -3.31 11.93
CA ALA A 133 -5.21 -2.18 12.80
C ALA A 133 -3.99 -1.24 12.99
N ARG A 134 -2.75 -1.75 12.95
CA ARG A 134 -1.54 -0.91 12.96
C ARG A 134 -1.39 -0.10 11.69
N VAL A 135 -1.66 -0.71 10.52
CA VAL A 135 -1.72 0.01 9.25
C VAL A 135 -2.78 1.12 9.32
N GLU A 136 -3.97 0.77 9.81
CA GLU A 136 -5.10 1.68 9.92
C GLU A 136 -4.86 2.85 10.87
N SER A 137 -4.12 2.62 11.96
CA SER A 137 -3.76 3.67 12.92
C SER A 137 -2.85 4.77 12.35
N GLY A 138 -2.26 4.54 11.18
CA GLY A 138 -1.47 5.53 10.46
C GLY A 138 -2.29 6.51 9.61
N PHE A 139 -3.59 6.27 9.43
CA PHE A 139 -4.47 7.17 8.67
C PHE A 139 -5.07 8.26 9.57
N GLU A 140 -5.35 9.42 8.98
CA GLU A 140 -6.09 10.47 9.65
C GLU A 140 -7.57 10.08 9.76
N GLY A 141 -8.03 9.80 10.98
CA GLY A 141 -9.39 9.36 11.28
C GLY A 141 -9.60 7.85 11.18
N ALA A 142 -10.72 7.39 11.73
CA ALA A 142 -11.07 5.97 11.69
C ALA A 142 -11.59 5.59 10.29
N PRO A 143 -11.12 4.47 9.69
CA PRO A 143 -11.65 4.01 8.42
C PRO A 143 -13.14 3.64 8.57
N PRO A 144 -13.99 3.87 7.54
CA PRO A 144 -15.42 3.55 7.60
C PRO A 144 -15.73 2.07 7.90
N HIS A 145 -14.84 1.18 7.46
CA HIS A 145 -14.93 -0.26 7.66
C HIS A 145 -13.59 -0.81 8.19
N PRO A 146 -13.37 -0.77 9.52
CA PRO A 146 -12.13 -1.26 10.12
C PRO A 146 -11.88 -2.74 9.82
N GLY A 147 -10.64 -3.07 9.48
CA GLY A 147 -10.21 -4.43 9.14
C GLY A 147 -10.66 -4.92 7.76
N ARG A 148 -11.26 -4.06 6.93
CA ARG A 148 -11.62 -4.42 5.55
C ARG A 148 -10.45 -4.11 4.63
N ILE A 149 -9.94 -5.13 3.94
CA ILE A 149 -8.89 -4.95 2.92
C ILE A 149 -9.58 -4.79 1.58
N ASP A 150 -9.77 -3.55 1.19
CA ASP A 150 -10.36 -3.19 -0.10
C ASP A 150 -9.30 -2.87 -1.16
N ARG A 151 -9.74 -2.40 -2.33
CA ARG A 151 -8.86 -1.99 -3.42
C ARG A 151 -7.77 -1.03 -2.94
N GLY A 152 -8.15 0.00 -2.19
CA GLY A 152 -7.21 1.05 -1.80
C GLY A 152 -6.19 0.52 -0.80
N MET A 153 -6.65 -0.28 0.17
CA MET A 153 -5.76 -0.93 1.13
C MET A 153 -4.78 -1.89 0.44
N TRP A 154 -5.22 -2.68 -0.55
CA TRP A 154 -4.31 -3.53 -1.32
C TRP A 154 -3.23 -2.74 -2.06
N VAL A 155 -3.64 -1.68 -2.77
CA VAL A 155 -2.72 -0.80 -3.51
C VAL A 155 -1.69 -0.20 -2.53
N LEU A 156 -2.13 0.27 -1.37
CA LEU A 156 -1.26 0.85 -0.35
C LEU A 156 -0.23 -0.16 0.19
N LEU A 157 -0.68 -1.36 0.58
CA LEU A 157 0.20 -2.39 1.15
C LEU A 157 1.24 -2.85 0.15
N ILE A 158 0.83 -3.11 -1.09
CA ILE A 158 1.74 -3.54 -2.16
C ILE A 158 2.74 -2.44 -2.50
N SER A 159 2.29 -1.18 -2.52
CA SER A 159 3.12 -0.05 -2.95
C SER A 159 4.16 0.40 -1.91
N ARG A 160 4.12 -0.11 -0.67
CA ARG A 160 5.13 0.23 0.35
C ARG A 160 6.54 -0.20 -0.04
N ALA A 161 6.66 -1.31 -0.77
CA ALA A 161 7.93 -1.83 -1.27
C ALA A 161 8.45 -1.12 -2.53
N LEU A 162 7.72 -0.14 -3.08
CA LEU A 162 8.20 0.67 -4.20
C LEU A 162 9.27 1.66 -3.73
N GLY A 163 10.31 1.84 -4.54
CA GLY A 163 11.34 2.83 -4.31
C GLY A 163 10.89 4.22 -4.72
N THR A 164 11.84 5.00 -5.23
CA THR A 164 11.65 6.36 -5.75
C THR A 164 12.18 6.51 -7.17
N ALA A 165 12.70 5.43 -7.76
CA ALA A 165 13.28 5.47 -9.10
C ALA A 165 12.18 5.64 -10.14
N THR A 166 12.36 6.54 -11.11
CA THR A 166 11.37 6.72 -12.18
C THR A 166 11.29 5.47 -13.06
N LEU A 167 10.11 4.84 -13.13
CA LEU A 167 9.89 3.69 -14.01
C LEU A 167 9.16 4.11 -15.29
N ARG A 168 9.61 3.56 -16.41
CA ARG A 168 9.05 3.78 -17.74
C ARG A 168 9.28 2.55 -18.62
N GLU A 169 8.71 2.58 -19.81
CA GLU A 169 8.84 1.50 -20.78
C GLU A 169 10.31 1.08 -21.01
N GLY A 170 10.56 -0.22 -20.96
CA GLY A 170 11.91 -0.81 -21.00
C GLY A 170 12.53 -1.10 -19.62
N ALA A 171 11.98 -0.58 -18.52
CA ALA A 171 12.43 -0.95 -17.18
C ALA A 171 12.09 -2.41 -16.86
N THR A 172 12.94 -3.07 -16.06
CA THR A 172 12.74 -4.46 -15.64
C THR A 172 13.15 -4.67 -14.20
N GLY A 173 12.55 -5.66 -13.52
CA GLY A 173 13.01 -6.14 -12.23
C GLY A 173 11.94 -6.16 -11.12
N PRO A 174 12.36 -6.27 -9.85
CA PRO A 174 11.43 -6.46 -8.73
C PRO A 174 10.53 -5.24 -8.50
N GLU A 175 11.03 -4.03 -8.76
CA GLU A 175 10.23 -2.80 -8.61
C GLU A 175 9.09 -2.74 -9.64
N VAL A 176 9.36 -3.16 -10.89
CA VAL A 176 8.33 -3.29 -11.93
C VAL A 176 7.32 -4.36 -11.55
N THR A 177 7.77 -5.47 -10.98
CA THR A 177 6.88 -6.54 -10.50
C THR A 177 5.91 -6.01 -9.42
N THR A 178 6.43 -5.24 -8.45
CA THR A 178 5.62 -4.59 -7.41
C THR A 178 4.66 -3.56 -8.00
N LEU A 179 5.11 -2.74 -8.95
CA LEU A 179 4.25 -1.81 -9.67
C LEU A 179 3.10 -2.52 -10.38
N GLN A 180 3.38 -3.61 -11.10
CA GLN A 180 2.36 -4.37 -11.82
C GLN A 180 1.33 -4.99 -10.87
N ARG A 181 1.77 -5.49 -9.71
CA ARG A 181 0.85 -5.95 -8.65
C ARG A 181 -0.04 -4.82 -8.14
N ALA A 182 0.53 -3.65 -7.87
CA ALA A 182 -0.24 -2.50 -7.39
C ALA A 182 -1.25 -2.02 -8.44
N LEU A 183 -0.86 -1.96 -9.71
CA LEU A 183 -1.76 -1.61 -10.83
C LEU A 183 -2.88 -2.64 -10.99
N ARG A 184 -2.57 -3.93 -10.84
CA ARG A 184 -3.58 -5.00 -10.85
C ARG A 184 -4.54 -4.87 -9.68
N ALA A 185 -4.04 -4.58 -8.48
CA ALA A 185 -4.88 -4.30 -7.31
C ALA A 185 -5.79 -3.08 -7.55
N ALA A 186 -5.29 -2.04 -8.20
CA ALA A 186 -6.05 -0.85 -8.58
C ALA A 186 -7.13 -1.11 -9.64
N GLY A 187 -7.21 -2.33 -10.21
CA GLY A 187 -8.19 -2.74 -11.22
C GLY A 187 -7.64 -2.79 -12.64
N GLY A 188 -6.33 -2.66 -12.84
CA GLY A 188 -5.68 -2.83 -14.13
C GLY A 188 -5.62 -4.30 -14.56
N THR A 189 -5.80 -4.54 -15.86
CA THR A 189 -5.63 -5.88 -16.45
C THR A 189 -4.26 -5.96 -17.13
N LEU A 190 -3.32 -6.61 -16.46
CA LEU A 190 -1.96 -6.82 -16.95
C LEU A 190 -1.32 -8.05 -16.32
N GLU A 191 -0.33 -8.61 -17.02
CA GLU A 191 0.57 -9.63 -16.48
C GLU A 191 1.58 -9.01 -15.50
N VAL A 192 2.06 -9.83 -14.57
CA VAL A 192 3.09 -9.45 -13.60
C VAL A 192 4.32 -10.27 -13.98
N ASP A 193 5.06 -9.76 -14.95
CA ASP A 193 6.22 -10.40 -15.57
C ASP A 193 7.54 -9.70 -15.19
N GLY A 194 7.47 -8.60 -14.43
CA GLY A 194 8.60 -7.79 -14.06
C GLY A 194 9.18 -6.97 -15.21
N VAL A 195 8.46 -6.83 -16.34
CA VAL A 195 8.87 -6.07 -17.52
C VAL A 195 7.90 -4.91 -17.77
N PHE A 196 8.44 -3.71 -17.86
CA PHE A 196 7.65 -2.53 -18.15
C PHE A 196 7.46 -2.43 -19.67
N GLY A 197 6.50 -3.20 -20.19
CA GLY A 197 6.10 -3.16 -21.59
C GLY A 197 4.88 -2.26 -21.87
N PRO A 198 4.33 -2.33 -23.10
CA PRO A 198 3.16 -1.55 -23.50
C PRO A 198 1.92 -1.77 -22.64
N GLN A 199 1.71 -3.00 -22.12
CA GLN A 199 0.59 -3.30 -21.22
C GLN A 199 0.74 -2.57 -19.87
N THR A 200 1.94 -2.62 -19.27
CA THR A 200 2.26 -1.88 -18.05
C THR A 200 2.09 -0.38 -18.24
N ARG A 201 2.57 0.18 -19.37
CA ARG A 201 2.37 1.61 -19.70
C ARG A 201 0.90 1.98 -19.77
N ARG A 202 0.08 1.17 -20.45
CA ARG A 202 -1.38 1.39 -20.53
C ARG A 202 -2.03 1.37 -19.15
N ALA A 203 -1.66 0.43 -18.30
CA ALA A 203 -2.17 0.33 -16.94
C ALA A 203 -1.77 1.55 -16.08
N VAL A 204 -0.53 2.03 -16.20
CA VAL A 204 -0.07 3.27 -15.54
C VAL A 204 -0.89 4.46 -16.02
N THR A 205 -1.05 4.65 -17.33
CA THR A 205 -1.87 5.75 -17.87
C THR A 205 -3.32 5.68 -17.40
N GLN A 206 -3.90 4.48 -17.28
CA GLN A 206 -5.26 4.32 -16.73
C GLN A 206 -5.33 4.70 -15.25
N PHE A 207 -4.37 4.25 -14.45
CA PHE A 207 -4.26 4.63 -13.04
C PHE A 207 -4.11 6.15 -12.89
N GLN A 208 -3.23 6.77 -13.65
CA GLN A 208 -3.02 8.22 -13.63
C GLN A 208 -4.31 8.98 -13.97
N LYS A 209 -5.03 8.55 -15.01
CA LYS A 209 -6.34 9.13 -15.38
C LYS A 209 -7.38 8.96 -14.27
N ALA A 210 -7.46 7.77 -13.68
CA ALA A 210 -8.40 7.49 -12.59
C ALA A 210 -8.16 8.39 -11.36
N ASN A 211 -6.90 8.75 -11.12
CA ASN A 211 -6.49 9.63 -10.02
C ASN A 211 -6.42 11.12 -10.43
N SER A 212 -6.82 11.47 -11.65
CA SER A 212 -6.80 12.86 -12.16
C SER A 212 -5.42 13.54 -12.13
N ILE A 213 -4.35 12.76 -12.31
CA ILE A 213 -2.97 13.24 -12.45
C ILE A 213 -2.50 13.18 -13.91
N THR A 214 -1.30 13.69 -14.19
CA THR A 214 -0.74 13.69 -15.54
C THR A 214 -0.59 12.26 -16.07
N ALA A 215 -1.28 11.96 -17.17
CA ALA A 215 -1.38 10.61 -17.73
C ALA A 215 -0.32 10.33 -18.80
N ASP A 216 0.95 10.48 -18.44
CA ASP A 216 2.11 10.34 -19.34
C ASP A 216 2.61 8.89 -19.51
N GLY A 217 2.10 7.95 -18.69
CA GLY A 217 2.54 6.55 -18.69
C GLY A 217 3.92 6.34 -18.05
N VAL A 218 4.43 7.33 -17.31
CA VAL A 218 5.69 7.29 -16.58
C VAL A 218 5.41 7.33 -15.07
N VAL A 219 6.02 6.41 -14.33
CA VAL A 219 5.85 6.36 -12.87
C VAL A 219 6.91 7.26 -12.23
N GLY A 220 6.54 8.53 -12.07
CA GLY A 220 7.30 9.52 -11.29
C GLY A 220 6.77 9.69 -9.87
N GLU A 221 7.30 10.69 -9.17
CA GLU A 221 6.98 11.01 -7.78
C GLU A 221 5.47 11.15 -7.52
N GLU A 222 4.75 11.87 -8.38
CA GLU A 222 3.30 12.02 -8.27
C GLU A 222 2.59 10.66 -8.36
N THR A 223 2.96 9.80 -9.32
CA THR A 223 2.34 8.48 -9.44
C THR A 223 2.66 7.60 -8.22
N TYR A 224 3.89 7.66 -7.70
CA TYR A 224 4.26 6.95 -6.47
C TYR A 224 3.48 7.41 -5.26
N PHE A 225 3.26 8.73 -5.12
CA PHE A 225 2.48 9.28 -4.03
C PHE A 225 1.06 8.68 -4.00
N PHE A 226 0.40 8.64 -5.16
CA PHE A 226 -0.95 8.05 -5.25
C PHE A 226 -0.95 6.54 -5.03
N LEU A 227 0.03 5.79 -5.54
CA LEU A 227 0.16 4.35 -5.26
C LEU A 227 0.36 4.09 -3.75
N LYS A 228 1.22 4.86 -3.09
CA LYS A 228 1.55 4.70 -1.66
C LYS A 228 0.44 5.20 -0.72
N SER A 229 -0.50 6.00 -1.21
CA SER A 229 -1.71 6.41 -0.48
C SER A 229 -2.93 5.52 -0.77
N GLY A 230 -2.78 4.46 -1.57
CA GLY A 230 -3.86 3.53 -1.90
C GLY A 230 -4.71 3.95 -3.10
N GLY A 231 -4.37 5.03 -3.78
CA GLY A 231 -5.14 5.60 -4.89
C GLY A 231 -6.40 6.31 -4.42
N VAL A 232 -6.68 7.47 -5.00
CA VAL A 232 -7.92 8.22 -4.77
C VAL A 232 -8.99 7.63 -5.67
N THR A 233 -9.51 6.47 -5.31
CA THR A 233 -10.73 5.91 -5.93
C THR A 233 -11.80 5.65 -4.89
N THR A 234 -12.04 6.66 -4.04
CA THR A 234 -13.30 6.84 -3.32
C THR A 234 -14.27 7.66 -4.19
N ARG A 235 -14.92 6.97 -5.14
CA ARG A 235 -16.23 7.42 -5.65
C ARG A 235 -17.11 6.20 -5.88
N GLY A 236 -18.18 6.12 -5.09
CA GLY A 236 -19.31 5.22 -5.27
C GLY A 236 -19.35 4.10 -4.26
#